data_AF-A0A418MWF5-F1
#
_entry.id   AF-A0A418MWF5-F1
#
_cell.length_a   1.000
_cell.length_b   1.000
_cell.length_c   1.000
_cell.angle_alpha   90.00
_cell.angle_beta   90.00
_cell.angle_gamma   90.00
#
_symmetry.space_group_name_H-M   'P 1'
#
loop_
_entity.id
_entity.type
_entity.pdbx_description
1 polymer ?
#
loop_
_entity_poly.entity_id
_entity_poly.type
_entity_poly.pdbx_seq_one_letter_code
_entity_poly.pdbx_strand_id
1 'polypeptide(L)'
;MTTDQLPGYEIRQILGEVVSSMARTRNPYREGVKNLRGGAYDPSAPDNLTRWRTDSVSRLGEEARRLGANAVVGMRFDSRDCGEMWMEICAYGTAVIVAPTVPDIMPPDQPIIAAETANDPAFAESLGGIAEPASAPNLTSAPETPTRD
;
A
#
# COMPACT_ATOMS: atom_id res chain seq x y z
N MET A 1 2.58 -2.94 6.72
CA MET A 1 1.67 -1.77 6.69
C MET A 1 2.47 -0.50 6.87
N THR A 2 2.01 0.63 6.33
CA THR A 2 2.76 1.90 6.39
C THR A 2 2.50 2.69 7.67
N THR A 3 1.37 2.48 8.35
CA THR A 3 1.10 3.09 9.65
C THR A 3 1.95 2.46 10.75
N ASP A 4 2.22 3.25 11.79
CA ASP A 4 2.94 2.77 12.98
C ASP A 4 2.00 2.05 13.96
N GLN A 5 0.70 2.38 13.89
CA GLN A 5 -0.36 1.76 14.70
C GLN A 5 -1.22 0.83 13.84
N LEU A 6 -1.77 -0.21 14.49
CA LEU A 6 -2.65 -1.19 13.87
C LEU A 6 -3.98 -1.24 14.64
N PRO A 7 -5.01 -0.50 14.21
CA PRO A 7 -6.32 -0.51 14.85
C PRO A 7 -6.88 -1.95 14.97
N GLY A 8 -7.43 -2.28 16.14
CA GLY A 8 -7.93 -3.63 16.45
C GLY A 8 -6.85 -4.64 16.85
N TYR A 9 -5.59 -4.20 16.98
CA TYR A 9 -4.49 -5.04 17.45
C TYR A 9 -3.60 -4.26 18.43
N GLU A 10 -2.95 -5.01 19.31
CA GLU A 10 -1.95 -4.51 20.26
C GLU A 10 -0.57 -5.09 19.91
N ILE A 11 0.45 -4.23 19.85
CA ILE A 11 1.84 -4.65 19.70
C ILE A 11 2.32 -5.23 21.04
N ARG A 12 2.59 -6.53 21.07
CA ARG A 12 3.08 -7.27 22.25
C ARG A 12 4.59 -7.25 22.37
N GLN A 13 5.29 -7.21 21.23
CA GLN A 13 6.75 -7.20 21.22
C GLN A 13 7.28 -6.53 19.95
N ILE A 14 8.36 -5.76 20.11
CA ILE A 14 9.16 -5.21 19.01
C ILE A 14 10.39 -6.08 18.84
N LEU A 15 10.59 -6.59 17.63
CA LEU A 15 11.69 -7.51 17.29
C LEU A 15 12.85 -6.80 16.59
N GLY A 16 12.65 -5.54 16.19
CA GLY A 16 13.67 -4.69 15.59
C GLY A 16 13.37 -4.32 14.15
N GLU A 17 14.35 -3.68 13.52
CA GLU A 17 14.28 -3.30 12.11
C GLU A 17 14.40 -4.52 11.20
N VAL A 18 13.65 -4.51 10.10
CA VAL A 18 13.80 -5.45 8.99
C VAL A 18 13.94 -4.68 7.70
N VAL A 19 14.79 -5.20 6.81
CA VAL A 19 15.13 -4.59 5.53
C VAL A 19 15.15 -5.67 4.46
N SER A 20 14.67 -5.33 3.27
CA SER A 20 14.84 -6.12 2.05
C SER A 20 15.34 -5.21 0.93
N SER A 21 16.36 -5.67 0.22
CA SER A 21 16.95 -4.93 -0.91
C SER A 21 17.02 -5.84 -2.13
N MET A 22 16.63 -5.30 -3.29
CA MET A 22 16.74 -5.99 -4.56
C MET A 22 17.38 -5.10 -5.60
N ALA A 23 18.39 -5.64 -6.30
CA ALA A 23 18.94 -5.03 -7.49
C ALA A 23 18.13 -5.42 -8.73
N ARG A 24 17.88 -4.44 -9.60
CA ARG A 24 17.29 -4.63 -10.92
C ARG A 24 18.20 -4.00 -11.97
N THR A 25 18.56 -4.77 -12.99
CA THR A 25 19.31 -4.26 -14.13
C THR A 25 18.45 -3.28 -14.91
N ARG A 26 19.03 -2.12 -15.24
CA ARG A 26 18.64 -1.35 -16.40
C ARG A 26 19.32 -1.96 -17.61
N ASN A 27 18.58 -2.17 -18.69
CA ASN A 27 19.19 -2.62 -19.94
C ASN A 27 19.45 -1.38 -20.82
N PRO A 28 20.68 -0.83 -20.84
CA PRO A 28 20.99 0.39 -21.57
C PRO A 28 20.81 0.23 -23.08
N TYR A 29 20.85 -0.99 -23.63
CA TYR A 29 20.59 -1.23 -25.05
C TYR A 29 19.11 -1.17 -25.38
N ARG A 30 18.23 -1.70 -24.52
CA ARG A 30 16.78 -1.55 -24.68
C ARG A 30 16.35 -0.09 -24.47
N GLU A 31 16.91 0.59 -23.47
CA GLU A 31 16.61 1.99 -23.20
C GLU A 31 17.26 2.94 -24.24
N GLY A 32 18.46 2.64 -24.74
CA GLY A 32 19.13 3.40 -25.80
C GLY A 32 18.45 3.29 -27.16
N VAL A 33 17.90 2.11 -27.51
CA VAL A 33 17.07 1.95 -28.71
C VAL A 33 15.74 2.71 -28.58
N LYS A 34 15.16 2.83 -27.37
CA LYS A 34 13.99 3.70 -27.13
C LYS A 34 14.33 5.18 -27.32
N ASN A 35 15.49 5.63 -26.85
CA ASN A 35 15.95 7.01 -27.06
C ASN A 35 16.12 7.34 -28.56
N LEU A 36 16.58 6.38 -29.37
CA LEU A 36 16.66 6.53 -30.83
C LEU A 36 15.28 6.51 -31.53
N ARG A 37 14.25 5.94 -30.90
CA ARG A 37 12.85 5.97 -31.34
C ARG A 37 12.04 7.10 -30.69
N GLY A 38 12.68 8.23 -30.40
CA GLY A 38 12.02 9.42 -29.86
C GLY A 38 11.67 9.34 -28.36
N GLY A 39 12.25 8.39 -27.61
CA GLY A 39 12.06 8.29 -26.16
C GLY A 39 10.68 7.78 -25.74
N ALA A 40 9.99 7.03 -26.61
CA ALA A 40 8.64 6.55 -26.34
C ALA A 40 8.58 5.71 -25.04
N TYR A 41 7.60 6.04 -24.20
CA TYR A 41 7.30 5.37 -22.94
C TYR A 41 7.09 3.85 -23.13
N ASP A 42 7.65 3.04 -22.23
CA ASP A 42 7.43 1.58 -22.24
C ASP A 42 6.07 1.25 -21.61
N PRO A 43 5.09 0.74 -22.38
CA PRO A 43 3.76 0.46 -21.85
C PRO A 43 3.75 -0.60 -20.73
N SER A 44 4.79 -1.44 -20.64
CA SER A 44 4.92 -2.47 -19.62
C SER A 44 5.62 -1.99 -18.33
N ALA A 45 6.14 -0.75 -18.31
CA ALA A 45 6.84 -0.21 -17.16
C ALA A 45 6.00 -0.19 -15.86
N PRO A 46 4.72 0.21 -15.85
CA PRO A 46 3.88 0.19 -14.65
C PRO A 46 3.76 -1.21 -14.02
N ASP A 47 3.57 -2.21 -14.86
CA ASP A 47 3.41 -3.60 -14.42
C ASP A 47 4.71 -4.13 -13.80
N ASN A 48 5.85 -3.81 -14.41
CA ASN A 48 7.17 -4.17 -13.87
C ASN A 48 7.41 -3.51 -12.50
N LEU A 49 7.12 -2.22 -12.37
CA LEU A 49 7.27 -1.48 -11.11
C LEU A 49 6.38 -2.05 -10.01
N THR A 50 5.13 -2.40 -10.34
CA THR A 50 4.20 -3.04 -9.41
C THR A 50 4.73 -4.40 -8.96
N ARG A 51 5.17 -5.25 -9.90
CA ARG A 51 5.78 -6.55 -9.57
C ARG A 51 6.96 -6.41 -8.62
N TRP A 52 7.89 -5.48 -8.90
CA TRP A 52 9.07 -5.32 -8.06
C TRP A 52 8.74 -4.82 -6.65
N ARG A 53 7.72 -3.97 -6.50
CA ARG A 53 7.24 -3.58 -5.17
C ARG A 53 6.68 -4.78 -4.41
N THR A 54 5.84 -5.58 -5.06
CA THR A 54 5.28 -6.80 -4.45
C THR A 54 6.37 -7.79 -4.04
N ASP A 55 7.36 -8.02 -4.90
CA ASP A 55 8.52 -8.88 -4.60
C ASP A 55 9.28 -8.38 -3.35
N SER A 56 9.45 -7.05 -3.22
CA SER A 56 10.15 -6.44 -2.09
C SER A 56 9.38 -6.66 -0.79
N VAL A 57 8.06 -6.47 -0.80
CA VAL A 57 7.20 -6.72 0.37
C VAL A 57 7.26 -8.20 0.78
N SER A 58 7.23 -9.11 -0.19
CA SER A 58 7.30 -10.55 0.08
C SER A 58 8.59 -10.90 0.82
N ARG A 59 9.74 -10.41 0.32
CA ARG A 59 11.05 -10.62 0.94
C ARG A 59 11.17 -9.96 2.32
N LEU A 60 10.66 -8.74 2.47
CA LEU A 60 10.62 -8.07 3.78
C LEU A 60 9.85 -8.90 4.80
N GLY A 61 8.72 -9.49 4.38
CA GLY A 61 7.93 -10.40 5.20
C GLY A 61 8.65 -11.72 5.52
N GLU A 62 9.53 -12.21 4.65
CA GLU A 62 10.39 -13.36 4.93
C GLU A 62 11.44 -13.02 6.00
N GLU A 63 12.10 -11.87 5.90
CA GLU A 63 13.04 -11.41 6.94
C GLU A 63 12.35 -11.20 8.29
N ALA A 64 11.16 -10.60 8.30
CA ALA A 64 10.35 -10.48 9.52
C ALA A 64 9.98 -11.84 10.12
N ARG A 65 9.58 -12.81 9.29
CA ARG A 65 9.27 -14.18 9.73
C ARG A 65 10.50 -14.89 10.33
N ARG A 66 11.70 -14.64 9.80
CA ARG A 66 12.95 -15.19 10.38
C ARG A 66 13.20 -14.69 11.81
N LEU A 67 12.74 -13.49 12.15
CA LEU A 67 12.79 -12.94 13.51
C LEU A 67 11.62 -13.43 14.40
N GLY A 68 10.68 -14.21 13.86
CA GLY A 68 9.48 -14.65 14.57
C GLY A 68 8.34 -13.62 14.59
N ALA A 69 8.41 -12.58 13.76
CA ALA A 69 7.37 -11.57 13.66
C ALA A 69 6.13 -12.09 12.93
N ASN A 70 4.96 -11.56 13.30
CA ASN A 70 3.71 -11.79 12.57
C ASN A 70 3.20 -10.52 11.85
N ALA A 71 3.85 -9.36 12.05
CA ALA A 71 3.55 -8.13 11.34
C ALA A 71 4.80 -7.24 11.15
N VAL A 72 4.71 -6.35 10.17
CA VAL A 72 5.68 -5.26 9.93
C VAL A 72 4.92 -3.93 9.86
N VAL A 73 5.25 -3.01 10.77
CA VAL A 73 4.67 -1.67 10.88
C VAL A 73 5.65 -0.60 10.41
N GLY A 74 5.16 0.62 10.17
CA GLY A 74 6.01 1.74 9.75
C GLY A 74 6.73 1.49 8.42
N MET A 75 6.20 0.61 7.57
CA MET A 75 6.86 0.16 6.35
C MET A 75 7.06 1.33 5.38
N ARG A 76 8.25 1.41 4.76
CA ARG A 76 8.60 2.40 3.75
C ARG A 76 9.31 1.73 2.58
N PHE A 77 9.39 2.47 1.48
CA PHE A 77 10.17 2.09 0.31
C PHE A 77 11.17 3.19 -0.02
N ASP A 78 12.34 2.77 -0.46
CA ASP A 78 13.31 3.63 -1.12
C ASP A 78 13.73 2.99 -2.45
N SER A 79 14.13 3.83 -3.40
CA SER A 79 14.71 3.38 -4.66
C SER A 79 15.86 4.29 -5.03
N ARG A 80 17.01 3.70 -5.34
CA ARG A 80 18.21 4.46 -5.71
C ARG A 80 18.90 3.85 -6.91
N ASP A 81 19.60 4.70 -7.64
CA ASP A 81 20.42 4.28 -8.78
C ASP A 81 21.79 3.86 -8.29
N CYS A 82 22.18 2.64 -8.65
CA CYS A 82 23.46 2.04 -8.31
C CYS A 82 24.33 2.03 -9.57
N GLY A 83 24.90 3.19 -9.89
CA GLY A 83 25.63 3.41 -11.15
C GLY A 83 24.69 3.44 -12.36
N GLU A 84 25.24 3.17 -13.54
CA GLU A 84 24.48 3.30 -14.80
C GLU A 84 23.60 2.09 -15.12
N MET A 85 23.96 0.91 -14.61
CA MET A 85 23.37 -0.36 -15.04
C MET A 85 22.37 -0.95 -14.05
N TRP A 86 22.29 -0.45 -12.82
CA TRP A 86 21.48 -1.07 -11.78
C TRP A 86 20.70 -0.03 -10.99
N MET A 87 19.51 -0.42 -10.55
CA MET A 87 18.76 0.32 -9.54
C MET A 87 18.42 -0.64 -8.41
N GLU A 88 18.42 -0.11 -7.20
CA GLU A 88 17.96 -0.80 -6.01
C GLU A 88 16.52 -0.40 -5.71
N ILE A 89 15.75 -1.39 -5.28
CA ILE A 89 14.48 -1.18 -4.60
C ILE A 89 14.65 -1.76 -3.20
N CYS A 90 14.47 -0.90 -2.21
CA CYS A 90 14.58 -1.22 -0.80
C CYS A 90 13.21 -1.08 -0.15
N ALA A 91 12.81 -2.06 0.66
CA ALA A 91 11.66 -1.96 1.54
C ALA A 91 12.13 -2.25 2.97
N TYR A 92 11.68 -1.45 3.93
CA TYR A 92 12.10 -1.57 5.33
C TYR A 92 10.96 -1.19 6.28
N GLY A 93 11.09 -1.59 7.54
CA GLY A 93 10.13 -1.29 8.60
C GLY A 93 10.49 -1.97 9.92
N THR A 94 9.55 -2.01 10.85
CA THR A 94 9.75 -2.61 12.17
C THR A 94 8.98 -3.91 12.29
N ALA A 95 9.70 -5.01 12.56
CA ALA A 95 9.13 -6.32 12.81
C ALA A 95 8.55 -6.37 14.23
N VAL A 96 7.30 -6.81 14.35
CA VAL A 96 6.56 -6.85 15.62
C VAL A 96 5.73 -8.13 15.75
N ILE A 97 5.40 -8.46 17.00
CA ILE A 97 4.36 -9.44 17.34
C ILE A 97 3.12 -8.66 17.77
N VAL A 98 2.01 -8.86 17.07
CA VAL A 98 0.70 -8.27 17.40
C VAL A 98 -0.29 -9.34 17.84
N ALA A 99 -1.25 -8.95 18.69
CA ALA A 99 -2.40 -9.76 19.06
C ALA A 99 -3.70 -8.96 18.83
N PRO A 100 -4.81 -9.59 18.41
CA PRO A 100 -6.10 -8.91 18.29
C PRO A 100 -6.52 -8.31 19.63
N THR A 101 -6.99 -7.07 19.60
CA THR A 101 -7.62 -6.40 20.75
C THR A 101 -9.12 -6.41 20.53
N VAL A 102 -9.85 -7.15 21.36
CA VAL A 102 -11.30 -6.95 21.47
C VAL A 102 -11.49 -5.52 22.00
N PRO A 103 -12.28 -4.65 21.35
CA PRO A 103 -12.52 -3.33 21.89
C PRO A 103 -13.08 -3.46 23.31
N ASP A 104 -12.35 -2.93 24.27
CA ASP A 104 -12.84 -2.76 25.63
C ASP A 104 -13.92 -1.66 25.55
N ILE A 105 -15.15 -1.98 25.97
CA ILE A 105 -16.41 -1.21 25.85
C ILE A 105 -17.26 -1.54 24.61
N MET A 106 -18.14 -2.52 24.77
CA MET A 106 -19.51 -2.36 24.28
C MET A 106 -20.25 -1.49 25.33
N PRO A 107 -20.89 -0.37 24.98
CA PRO A 107 -21.71 0.36 25.94
C PRO A 107 -22.75 -0.61 26.53
N PRO A 108 -23.03 -0.60 27.84
CA PRO A 108 -23.98 -1.51 28.48
C PRO A 108 -25.41 -1.44 27.90
N ASP A 109 -25.71 -0.44 27.06
CA ASP A 109 -27.02 -0.18 26.49
C ASP A 109 -27.15 -0.51 24.99
N GLN A 110 -26.16 -1.15 24.35
CA GLN A 110 -26.36 -1.62 22.98
C GLN A 110 -27.22 -2.89 22.97
N PRO A 111 -28.43 -2.88 22.39
CA PRO A 111 -29.21 -4.10 22.23
C PRO A 111 -28.43 -5.06 21.33
N ILE A 112 -28.41 -6.34 21.72
CA ILE A 112 -27.67 -7.47 21.13
C ILE A 112 -27.87 -7.59 19.60
N ILE A 113 -28.93 -6.97 19.06
CA ILE A 113 -29.29 -6.93 17.64
C ILE A 113 -28.16 -6.41 16.74
N ALA A 114 -27.36 -5.44 17.19
CA ALA A 114 -26.27 -4.89 16.37
C ALA A 114 -25.12 -5.90 16.12
N ALA A 115 -24.90 -6.84 17.04
CA ALA A 115 -23.88 -7.86 16.90
C ALA A 115 -24.31 -8.99 15.94
N GLU A 116 -25.62 -9.29 15.84
CA GLU A 116 -26.15 -10.28 14.89
C GLU A 116 -26.09 -9.79 13.44
N THR A 117 -26.34 -8.50 13.18
CA THR A 117 -26.28 -7.96 11.80
C THR A 117 -24.86 -7.95 11.22
N ALA A 118 -23.81 -7.89 12.06
CA ALA A 118 -22.43 -7.95 11.60
C ALA A 118 -22.01 -9.32 11.04
N ASN A 119 -22.75 -10.38 11.39
CA ASN A 119 -22.57 -11.74 10.87
C ASN A 119 -23.65 -12.13 9.86
N ASP A 120 -24.46 -11.17 9.39
CA ASP A 120 -25.46 -11.42 8.37
C ASP A 120 -24.79 -11.65 7.00
N PRO A 121 -24.91 -12.84 6.38
CA PRO A 121 -24.31 -13.13 5.08
C PRO A 121 -24.78 -12.18 3.97
N ALA A 122 -25.92 -11.49 4.13
CA ALA A 122 -26.38 -10.46 3.20
C ALA A 122 -25.41 -9.27 3.08
N PHE A 123 -24.65 -8.95 4.14
CA PHE A 123 -23.67 -7.86 4.11
C PHE A 123 -22.47 -8.21 3.20
N ALA A 124 -22.05 -9.48 3.18
CA ALA A 124 -20.96 -9.97 2.35
C ALA A 124 -21.29 -9.97 0.85
N GLU A 125 -22.55 -10.19 0.48
CA GLU A 125 -23.00 -10.17 -0.92
C GLU A 125 -23.00 -8.76 -1.53
N SER A 126 -23.15 -7.71 -0.71
CA SER A 126 -23.20 -6.31 -1.17
C SER A 126 -21.84 -5.72 -1.58
N LEU A 127 -20.73 -6.35 -1.18
CA LEU A 127 -19.36 -5.89 -1.47
C LEU A 127 -18.86 -6.24 -2.89
N GLY A 128 -19.68 -6.95 -3.69
CA GLY A 128 -19.32 -7.41 -5.03
C GLY A 128 -19.32 -6.36 -6.14
N GLY A 129 -19.69 -5.10 -5.86
CA GLY A 129 -19.76 -4.05 -6.86
C GLY A 129 -18.86 -2.88 -6.51
N ILE A 130 -17.72 -2.74 -7.20
CA ILE A 130 -17.11 -1.41 -7.37
C ILE A 130 -18.10 -0.57 -8.18
N ALA A 131 -18.98 0.16 -7.48
CA ALA A 131 -19.78 1.18 -8.11
C ALA A 131 -18.81 2.21 -8.73
N GLU A 132 -18.98 2.45 -10.03
CA GLU A 132 -18.29 3.53 -10.75
C GLU A 132 -18.57 4.86 -10.00
N PRO A 133 -17.55 5.67 -9.68
CA PRO A 133 -17.79 6.95 -9.02
C PRO A 133 -18.68 7.82 -9.91
N ALA A 134 -19.67 8.48 -9.33
CA ALA A 134 -20.55 9.39 -10.05
C ALA A 134 -19.71 10.41 -10.84
N SER A 135 -19.94 10.47 -12.15
CA SER A 135 -19.24 11.37 -13.07
C SER A 135 -19.34 12.82 -12.56
N ALA A 136 -18.20 13.49 -12.43
CA ALA A 136 -18.12 14.84 -11.88
C ALA A 136 -18.96 15.84 -12.73
N PRO A 137 -19.66 16.80 -12.11
CA PRO A 137 -20.44 17.78 -12.87
C PRO A 137 -19.53 18.69 -13.73
N ASN A 138 -20.00 19.03 -14.95
CA ASN A 138 -19.31 19.93 -15.87
C ASN A 138 -19.15 21.36 -15.30
N LEU A 139 -17.93 21.91 -15.34
CA LEU A 139 -17.55 23.21 -14.76
C LEU A 139 -18.01 24.45 -15.54
N THR A 140 -18.96 24.32 -16.48
CA THR A 140 -19.38 25.42 -17.37
C THR A 140 -20.41 26.37 -16.76
N SER A 141 -20.74 26.24 -15.47
CA SER A 141 -21.74 27.09 -14.81
C SER A 141 -21.23 27.78 -13.53
N ALA A 142 -19.93 28.08 -13.45
CA ALA A 142 -19.43 28.95 -12.38
C ALA A 142 -19.90 30.40 -12.64
N PRO A 143 -20.57 31.07 -11.68
CA PRO A 143 -20.91 32.49 -11.81
C PRO A 143 -19.63 33.33 -11.77
N GLU A 144 -19.51 34.28 -12.70
CA GLU A 144 -18.34 35.17 -12.76
C GLU A 144 -18.27 36.08 -11.52
N THR A 145 -17.04 36.30 -11.04
CA THR A 145 -16.77 37.15 -9.88
C THR A 145 -16.97 38.62 -10.26
N PRO A 146 -17.79 39.41 -9.53
CA PRO A 146 -18.02 40.81 -9.87
C PRO A 146 -16.76 41.64 -9.60
N THR A 147 -16.18 42.21 -10.65
CA THR A 147 -15.15 43.25 -10.53
C THR A 147 -15.83 44.57 -10.19
N ARG A 148 -15.35 45.29 -9.16
CA ARG A 148 -15.80 46.66 -8.85
C ARG A 148 -15.01 47.67 -9.68
N ASP A 149 -15.72 48.61 -10.29
CA ASP A 149 -15.18 49.84 -10.92
C ASP A 149 -14.46 50.74 -9.92
#